data_AF-A0A4Y2T4A1-F1
#
_entry.id   AF-A0A4Y2T4A1-F1
#
_cell.length_a   1.000
_cell.length_b   1.000
_cell.length_c   1.000
_cell.angle_alpha   90.00
_cell.angle_beta   90.00
_cell.angle_gamma   90.00
#
_symmetry.space_group_name_H-M   'P 1'
#
loop_
_entity.id
_entity.type
_entity.pdbx_description
1 polymer ?
#
loop_
_entity_poly.entity_id
_entity_poly.type
_entity_poly.pdbx_seq_one_letter_code
_entity_poly.pdbx_strand_id
1 'polypeptide(L)'
;MTQRLTYHLESTNSLNDRQHGFREGKSVDTAINELLSKIQTARRDGKYVLVLSIDIKGAFDNLQQLPSKFLQWPGPVEPRSQRNTQSSLAR
;
A
#
# COMPACT_ATOMS: atom_id res chain seq x y z
N MET A 1 0.76 18.63 -4.38
CA MET A 1 0.15 18.50 -3.04
C MET A 1 0.56 17.22 -2.28
N THR A 2 1.65 16.52 -2.65
CA THR A 2 2.06 15.26 -1.97
C THR A 2 3.46 15.29 -1.35
N GLN A 3 4.19 16.41 -1.42
CA GLN A 3 5.61 16.50 -1.05
C GLN A 3 5.94 15.98 0.37
N ARG A 4 5.11 16.29 1.38
CA ARG A 4 5.35 15.79 2.76
C ARG A 4 5.22 14.28 2.88
N LEU A 5 4.25 13.70 2.18
CA LEU A 5 4.05 12.25 2.15
C LEU A 5 5.21 11.57 1.41
N THR A 6 5.59 12.11 0.25
CA THR A 6 6.74 11.61 -0.52
C THR A 6 8.03 11.69 0.31
N TYR A 7 8.32 12.83 0.93
CA TYR A 7 9.49 12.99 1.81
C TYR A 7 9.48 11.97 2.96
N HIS A 8 8.34 11.76 3.61
CA HIS A 8 8.24 10.80 4.69
C HIS A 8 8.55 9.38 4.19
N LEU A 9 7.88 8.93 3.12
CA LEU A 9 8.08 7.59 2.56
C LEU A 9 9.51 7.33 2.07
N GLU A 10 10.17 8.34 1.49
CA GLU A 10 11.57 8.26 1.06
C GLU A 10 12.52 8.23 2.27
N SER A 11 12.33 9.12 3.24
CA SER A 11 13.21 9.23 4.42
C SER A 11 13.11 8.04 5.36
N THR A 12 11.96 7.36 5.41
CA THR A 12 11.76 6.12 6.19
C THR A 12 12.04 4.85 5.38
N ASN A 13 12.55 4.97 4.15
CA ASN A 13 12.81 3.86 3.22
C ASN A 13 11.59 2.91 3.07
N SER A 14 10.38 3.47 3.06
CA SER A 14 9.13 2.72 2.99
C SER A 14 8.72 2.37 1.55
N LEU A 15 9.44 2.88 0.56
CA LEU A 15 9.31 2.51 -0.84
C LEU A 15 10.40 1.52 -1.24
N ASN A 16 10.05 0.54 -2.07
CA ASN A 16 11.05 -0.41 -2.56
C ASN A 16 12.08 0.29 -3.46
N ASP A 17 13.36 -0.07 -3.33
CA ASP A 17 14.44 0.46 -4.18
C ASP A 17 14.30 0.13 -5.66
N ARG A 18 13.50 -0.88 -6.01
CA ARG A 18 13.20 -1.26 -7.40
C ARG A 18 11.90 -0.65 -7.92
N GLN A 19 11.25 0.20 -7.13
CA GLN A 19 10.14 1.01 -7.60
C GLN A 19 10.69 2.23 -8.33
N HIS A 20 10.40 2.33 -9.63
CA HIS A 20 10.79 3.46 -10.48
C HIS A 20 9.64 4.40 -10.82
N GLY A 21 8.39 3.91 -10.79
CA GLY A 21 7.20 4.72 -11.04
C GLY A 21 6.93 5.68 -9.88
N PHE A 22 6.53 6.91 -10.22
CA PHE A 22 6.14 7.97 -9.26
C PHE A 22 7.21 8.30 -8.20
N ARG A 23 8.49 8.09 -8.52
CA ARG A 23 9.63 8.32 -7.61
C ARG A 23 10.59 9.35 -8.20
N GLU A 24 10.97 10.34 -7.40
CA GLU A 24 11.91 11.38 -7.82
C GLU A 24 13.29 10.76 -8.14
N GLY A 25 13.93 11.25 -9.19
CA GLY A 25 15.21 10.72 -9.67
C GLY A 25 15.13 9.34 -10.36
N LYS A 26 13.93 8.78 -10.52
CA LYS A 26 13.72 7.53 -11.29
C LYS A 26 12.81 7.77 -12.49
N SER A 27 13.06 7.00 -13.53
CA SER A 27 12.34 7.07 -14.80
C SER A 27 12.14 5.67 -15.39
N VAL A 28 11.42 5.62 -16.51
CA VAL A 28 11.31 4.40 -17.32
C VAL A 28 12.69 3.91 -17.77
N ASP A 29 13.61 4.82 -18.13
CA ASP A 29 14.97 4.44 -18.52
C ASP A 29 15.72 3.74 -17.39
N THR A 30 15.58 4.23 -16.15
CA THR A 30 16.21 3.58 -14.99
C THR A 30 15.65 2.18 -14.75
N ALA A 31 14.35 1.97 -14.98
CA ALA A 31 13.70 0.66 -14.86
C ALA A 31 14.17 -0.32 -15.94
N ILE A 32 14.22 0.14 -17.19
CA ILE A 32 14.70 -0.65 -18.34
C ILE A 32 16.18 -1.01 -18.15
N ASN A 33 17.00 -0.06 -17.74
CA ASN A 33 18.43 -0.29 -17.48
C ASN A 33 18.64 -1.32 -16.37
N GLU A 34 17.89 -1.25 -15.27
CA GLU A 34 17.97 -2.25 -14.20
C GLU A 34 17.55 -3.65 -14.67
N LEU A 35 16.45 -3.75 -15.44
CA LEU A 35 16.00 -5.00 -16.03
C LEU A 35 17.06 -5.60 -16.97
N LEU A 36 17.59 -4.81 -17.90
CA LEU A 36 18.62 -5.24 -18.84
C LEU A 36 19.89 -5.69 -18.13
N SER A 37 20.33 -4.95 -17.10
CA SER A 37 21.50 -5.31 -16.30
C SER A 37 21.34 -6.69 -15.64
N LYS A 38 20.16 -6.99 -15.09
CA LYS A 38 19.85 -8.31 -14.51
C LYS A 38 19.87 -9.43 -15.54
N ILE A 39 19.26 -9.20 -16.71
CA ILE A 39 19.25 -10.17 -17.82
C ILE A 39 20.68 -10.46 -18.29
N GLN A 40 21.48 -9.41 -18.50
CA GLN A 40 22.87 -9.54 -18.94
C GLN A 40 23.74 -10.27 -17.92
N THR A 41 23.57 -9.96 -16.63
CA THR A 41 24.30 -10.63 -15.54
C THR A 41 23.95 -12.12 -15.47
N ALA A 42 22.66 -12.46 -15.50
CA ALA A 42 22.23 -13.86 -15.50
C ALA A 42 22.74 -14.64 -16.72
N ARG A 43 22.73 -14.02 -17.92
CA ARG A 43 23.30 -14.63 -19.13
C ARG A 43 24.81 -14.85 -19.02
N ARG A 44 25.54 -13.87 -18.49
CA ARG A 44 26.99 -13.98 -18.26
C ARG A 44 27.33 -15.13 -17.29
N ASP A 45 26.49 -15.33 -16.28
CA ASP A 45 26.60 -16.43 -15.31
C ASP A 45 26.15 -17.79 -15.88
N GLY A 46 25.76 -17.87 -17.15
CA GLY A 46 25.25 -19.11 -17.78
C GLY A 46 23.87 -19.54 -17.29
N LYS A 47 23.09 -18.64 -16.66
CA LYS A 47 21.75 -18.94 -16.12
C LYS A 47 20.66 -18.69 -17.17
N TYR A 48 19.57 -19.44 -17.05
CA TYR A 48 18.33 -19.17 -17.78
C TYR A 48 17.62 -17.94 -17.21
N VAL A 49 16.94 -17.20 -18.10
CA VAL A 49 16.20 -15.99 -17.74
C VAL A 49 14.75 -16.14 -18.18
N LEU A 50 13.84 -15.90 -17.24
CA LEU A 50 12.40 -15.77 -17.48
C LEU A 50 11.96 -14.36 -17.07
N VAL A 51 11.20 -13.68 -17.93
CA VAL A 51 10.60 -12.38 -17.63
C VAL A 51 9.09 -12.56 -17.59
N LEU A 52 8.48 -12.18 -16.47
CA LEU A 52 7.04 -12.16 -16.28
C LEU A 52 6.56 -10.71 -16.34
N SER A 53 5.67 -10.41 -17.29
CA SER A 53 4.99 -9.12 -17.38
C SER A 53 3.62 -9.23 -16.72
N ILE A 54 3.33 -8.35 -15.76
CA ILE A 54 2.10 -8.36 -14.96
C ILE A 54 1.50 -6.95 -15.03
N ASP A 55 0.19 -6.87 -15.24
CA ASP A 55 -0.58 -5.64 -15.19
C ASP A 55 -1.75 -5.78 -14.20
N ILE A 56 -2.10 -4.68 -13.52
CA ILE A 56 -3.15 -4.66 -12.50
C ILE A 56 -4.38 -3.95 -13.08
N LYS A 57 -5.44 -4.70 -13.37
CA LYS A 57 -6.70 -4.15 -13.86
C LYS A 57 -7.32 -3.18 -12.85
N GLY A 58 -7.59 -1.95 -13.29
CA GLY A 58 -8.24 -0.92 -12.47
C GLY A 58 -7.41 -0.53 -11.25
N ALA A 59 -6.09 -0.37 -11.41
CA ALA A 59 -5.15 -0.11 -10.33
C ALA A 59 -5.53 1.08 -9.42
N PHE A 60 -6.17 2.11 -9.98
CA PHE A 60 -6.63 3.28 -9.22
C PHE A 60 -8.07 3.14 -8.72
N ASP A 61 -8.93 2.45 -9.47
CA ASP A 61 -10.36 2.34 -9.17
C ASP A 61 -10.68 1.31 -8.08
N ASN A 62 -9.86 0.26 -7.98
CA ASN A 62 -10.11 -0.89 -7.10
C ASN A 62 -9.41 -0.79 -5.73
N LEU A 63 -9.02 0.41 -5.30
CA LEU A 63 -8.44 0.62 -3.98
C LEU A 63 -9.51 0.43 -2.90
N GLN A 64 -9.30 -0.52 -1.98
CA GLN A 64 -10.20 -0.74 -0.85
C GLN A 64 -10.11 0.43 0.12
N GLN A 65 -11.09 1.33 0.04
CA GLN A 65 -11.33 2.31 1.09
C GLN A 65 -12.10 1.62 2.20
N LEU A 66 -11.46 1.44 3.37
CA LEU A 66 -12.17 0.99 4.55
C LEU A 66 -13.30 1.99 4.82
N PRO A 67 -14.56 1.53 4.93
CA PRO A 67 -15.67 2.46 5.05
C PRO A 67 -15.56 3.20 6.39
N SER A 68 -15.88 4.50 6.38
CA SER A 68 -15.69 5.43 7.50
C SER A 68 -16.31 4.97 8.83
N LYS A 69 -17.28 4.05 8.76
CA LYS A 69 -17.87 3.35 9.91
C LYS A 69 -16.90 2.48 10.71
N PHE A 70 -15.75 2.08 10.14
CA PHE A 70 -14.69 1.38 10.89
C PHE A 70 -13.70 2.35 11.55
N LEU A 71 -13.62 3.62 11.13
CA LEU A 71 -12.88 4.66 11.85
C LEU A 71 -13.66 5.18 13.07
N GLN A 72 -14.99 5.12 13.03
CA GLN A 72 -15.83 5.32 14.20
C GLN A 72 -15.86 4.00 14.99
N TRP A 73 -14.80 3.75 15.78
CA TRP A 73 -14.83 2.70 16.80
C TRP A 73 -16.08 2.92 17.67
N PRO A 74 -17.11 2.07 17.62
CA PRO A 74 -18.13 2.12 18.65
C PRO A 74 -17.41 1.68 19.92
N GLY A 75 -17.39 2.55 20.93
CA GLY A 75 -16.81 2.25 22.24
C GLY A 75 -17.27 0.88 22.77
N PRO A 76 -16.56 0.32 23.76
CA PRO A 76 -16.84 -1.02 24.27
C PRO A 76 -18.34 -1.19 24.53
N VAL A 77 -18.93 -2.22 23.92
CA VAL A 77 -20.36 -2.50 23.99
C VAL A 77 -20.74 -2.71 25.45
N GLU A 78 -21.57 -1.82 25.99
CA GLU A 78 -22.03 -1.90 27.38
C GLU A 78 -22.86 -3.19 27.59
N PRO A 79 -22.55 -4.00 28.62
CA PRO A 79 -23.27 -5.24 28.89
C PRO A 79 -24.76 -4.99 29.10
N ARG A 80 -25.62 -5.86 28.53
CA ARG A 80 -27.09 -5.78 28.64
C ARG A 80 -27.62 -5.68 30.08
N SER A 81 -26.85 -6.02 31.09
CA SER A 81 -27.25 -5.95 32.50
C SER A 81 -27.51 -4.52 33.00
N GLN A 82 -26.93 -3.48 32.40
CA GLN A 82 -27.12 -2.09 32.85
C GLN A 82 -28.27 -1.35 32.17
N ARG A 83 -28.87 -1.91 31.11
CA ARG A 83 -29.99 -1.25 30.40
C ARG A 83 -31.32 -1.29 31.16
N ASN A 84 -31.52 -2.28 32.01
CA ASN A 84 -32.83 -2.52 32.63
C ASN A 84 -33.07 -1.71 33.92
N THR A 85 -32.05 -1.05 34.46
CA THR A 85 -32.18 -0.27 35.71
C THR A 85 -32.57 1.18 35.49
N GLN A 86 -32.33 1.77 34.30
CA GLN A 86 -32.75 3.15 34.01
C GLN A 86 -34.20 3.24 33.50
N SER A 87 -34.78 2.17 32.99
CA SER A 87 -36.19 2.17 32.52
C SER A 87 -37.22 2.21 33.64
N SER A 88 -36.86 1.95 34.91
CA SER A 88 -37.80 1.96 36.03
C SER A 88 -37.91 3.29 36.77
N LEU A 89 -37.13 4.31 36.38
CA LEU A 89 -37.20 5.66 36.97
C LEU A 89 -38.04 6.65 36.14
N ALA A 90 -38.65 6.18 35.05
CA ALA A 90 -39.48 6.98 34.14
C ALA A 90 -40.94 6.50 34.08
N ARG A 91 -41.50 6.00 35.19
CA ARG A 91 -42.93 5.75 35.36
C ARG A 91 -43.45 6.44 36.60
#